data_AF-A0A9D1WST3-F1
#
_entry.id   AF-A0A9D1WST3-F1
#
_cell.length_a   1.000
_cell.length_b   1.000
_cell.length_c   1.000
_cell.angle_alpha   90.00
_cell.angle_beta   90.00
_cell.angle_gamma   90.00
#
_symmetry.space_group_name_H-M   'P 1'
#
loop_
_entity.id
_entity.type
_entity.pdbx_description
1 polymer ?
#
loop_
_entity_poly.entity_id
_entity_poly.type
_entity_poly.pdbx_seq_one_letter_code
_entity_poly.pdbx_strand_id
1 'polypeptide(L)'
;MKKSLSLLLAAAMLLSALTACRKEEEPSSSAPASLPPVEYTYQDGEYEVSYVVPALDRTLDYLVLSVEQDKLEILEYGCKEDNSIAGGGEASSEEASSGASSEAANSETASSEAAGSEASSTGSEEPTEHEANAQEQMEKILESFEQAGQDVDAMEPFEGADEHFYRFQRMIRTALRFAEEGDTTPVVLGKYEDGTYRSEMPNYNVYGWKEYMELTVTDGLVESVTFDAESQEDPTLLISEDPELGADGELGSCYAPIAQEFLENGEQLDALTAPTGGERVLTSFEKLAEPLLASMISAGEKEVVAHMYYDGTYTAQFSTFDSYGWKEYVTLEIQDDQITVLEFDAVSQTEGAPNKSEDTETMEQWSSSVGRDVQDLMEELYANFAASNNDVFEVENVAGATAATNNFKLLVGQLLATAATEGDSEEALEVDRVEVQAAS
;
A
#
# COMPACT_ATOMS: atom_id res chain seq x y z
N MET A 1 6.71 -41.02 -17.25
CA MET A 1 7.40 -42.15 -16.58
C MET A 1 7.01 -42.15 -15.11
N LYS A 2 6.63 -43.31 -14.58
CA LYS A 2 6.14 -43.52 -13.21
C LYS A 2 7.22 -43.18 -12.17
N LYS A 3 6.83 -42.59 -11.04
CA LYS A 3 7.10 -43.13 -9.69
C LYS A 3 6.17 -42.50 -8.64
N SER A 4 5.10 -43.23 -8.38
CA SER A 4 4.32 -43.28 -7.15
C SER A 4 4.98 -44.25 -6.16
N LEU A 5 5.04 -43.92 -4.87
CA LEU A 5 5.00 -44.81 -3.68
C LEU A 5 5.56 -44.03 -2.46
N SER A 6 5.08 -44.17 -1.22
CA SER A 6 3.88 -44.76 -0.63
C SER A 6 3.99 -44.58 0.87
N LEU A 7 2.87 -44.17 1.46
CA LEU A 7 2.46 -44.44 2.84
C LEU A 7 2.78 -45.89 3.22
N LEU A 8 3.28 -46.15 4.44
CA LEU A 8 3.32 -47.50 4.98
C LEU A 8 2.83 -47.56 6.43
N LEU A 9 1.71 -48.27 6.49
CA LEU A 9 0.81 -48.60 7.58
C LEU A 9 1.48 -49.50 8.64
N ALA A 10 1.16 -49.23 9.89
CA ALA A 10 1.53 -50.03 11.05
C ALA A 10 0.92 -51.44 11.00
N ALA A 11 1.73 -52.45 11.36
CA ALA A 11 1.25 -53.79 11.66
C ALA A 11 1.91 -54.30 12.95
N ALA A 12 1.09 -54.43 13.97
CA ALA A 12 1.41 -55.04 15.25
C ALA A 12 1.67 -56.54 15.10
N MET A 13 2.70 -57.05 15.78
CA MET A 13 2.84 -58.46 16.09
C MET A 13 3.09 -58.64 17.59
N LEU A 14 2.11 -59.27 18.25
CA LEU A 14 2.23 -59.92 19.53
C LEU A 14 2.91 -61.28 19.32
N LEU A 15 3.98 -61.56 20.07
CA LEU A 15 4.37 -62.93 20.42
C LEU A 15 4.99 -62.94 21.82
N SER A 16 4.33 -63.71 22.67
CA SER A 16 4.66 -64.00 24.06
C SER A 16 5.67 -65.15 24.16
N ALA A 17 6.60 -65.06 25.10
CA ALA A 17 7.22 -66.22 25.74
C ALA A 17 7.66 -65.87 27.18
N LEU A 18 7.32 -66.77 28.09
CA LEU A 18 7.42 -66.69 29.54
C LEU A 18 8.85 -66.97 30.07
N THR A 19 9.05 -66.53 31.32
CA THR A 19 9.83 -67.17 32.41
C THR A 19 11.16 -66.52 32.78
N ALA A 20 11.18 -65.79 33.90
CA ALA A 20 11.93 -66.17 35.12
C ALA A 20 11.84 -65.04 36.17
N CYS A 21 11.24 -65.33 37.32
CA CYS A 21 11.34 -64.48 38.49
C CYS A 21 12.79 -64.44 38.98
N ARG A 22 13.41 -63.26 38.93
CA ARG A 22 14.58 -62.93 39.74
C ARG A 22 14.30 -61.63 40.47
N LYS A 23 14.40 -61.69 41.78
CA LYS A 23 14.23 -60.59 42.74
C LYS A 23 15.32 -59.55 42.48
N GLU A 24 14.94 -58.38 41.96
CA GLU A 24 15.81 -57.21 41.82
C GLU A 24 15.36 -56.11 42.78
N GLU A 25 16.36 -55.47 43.36
CA GLU A 25 16.31 -54.47 44.41
C GLU A 25 15.60 -53.20 43.91
N GLU A 26 14.88 -52.51 44.80
CA GLU A 26 14.26 -51.22 44.49
C GLU A 26 15.31 -50.23 43.99
N PRO A 27 15.16 -49.62 42.81
CA PRO A 27 16.02 -48.53 42.41
C PRO A 27 15.62 -47.27 43.18
N SER A 28 16.63 -46.63 43.75
CA SER A 28 16.55 -45.35 44.43
C SER A 28 15.75 -44.32 43.63
N SER A 29 14.85 -43.62 44.32
CA SER A 29 14.17 -42.41 43.86
C SER A 29 15.18 -41.45 43.20
N SER A 30 15.17 -41.39 41.87
CA SER A 30 15.82 -40.32 41.12
C SER A 30 14.88 -39.12 41.11
N ALA A 31 15.40 -37.97 41.55
CA ALA A 31 14.73 -36.69 41.46
C ALA A 31 14.17 -36.46 40.04
N PRO A 32 12.99 -35.81 39.88
CA PRO A 32 12.45 -35.52 38.57
C PRO A 32 13.48 -34.71 37.78
N ALA A 33 13.74 -35.11 36.54
CA ALA A 33 14.59 -34.36 35.62
C ALA A 33 14.05 -32.93 35.53
N SER A 34 14.89 -31.93 35.82
CA SER A 34 14.48 -30.54 35.65
C SER A 34 14.11 -30.34 34.18
N LEU A 35 12.94 -29.77 33.94
CA LEU A 35 12.57 -29.32 32.61
C LEU A 35 13.70 -28.42 32.08
N PRO A 36 14.03 -28.48 30.78
CA PRO A 36 14.93 -27.51 30.19
C PRO A 36 14.41 -26.10 30.52
N PRO A 37 15.30 -25.13 30.80
CA PRO A 37 14.86 -23.75 31.01
C PRO A 37 14.06 -23.30 29.78
N VAL A 38 12.93 -22.65 30.03
CA VAL A 38 12.16 -21.99 28.96
C VAL A 38 13.06 -20.87 28.44
N GLU A 39 13.39 -20.89 27.15
CA GLU A 39 14.08 -19.78 26.49
C GLU A 39 13.02 -18.78 26.07
N TYR A 40 13.14 -17.56 26.59
CA TYR A 40 12.33 -16.42 26.20
C TYR A 40 13.08 -15.63 25.14
N THR A 41 12.33 -15.04 24.21
CA THR A 41 12.86 -14.23 23.11
C THR A 41 13.32 -12.86 23.63
N TYR A 42 12.51 -12.28 24.51
CA TYR A 42 12.71 -10.94 25.05
C TYR A 42 13.10 -11.01 26.54
N GLN A 43 13.91 -10.05 26.97
CA GLN A 43 14.24 -9.88 28.38
C GLN A 43 13.10 -9.17 29.11
N ASP A 44 12.80 -9.61 30.33
CA ASP A 44 11.80 -8.98 31.18
C ASP A 44 12.18 -7.52 31.49
N GLY A 45 11.24 -6.58 31.36
CA GLY A 45 11.51 -5.16 31.58
C GLY A 45 10.37 -4.24 31.17
N GLU A 46 10.59 -2.95 31.40
CA GLU A 46 9.76 -1.86 30.87
C GLU A 46 10.61 -1.08 29.86
N TYR A 47 10.07 -0.88 28.67
CA TYR A 47 10.76 -0.29 27.53
C TYR A 47 9.98 0.96 27.10
N GLU A 48 10.58 2.12 27.36
CA GLU A 48 9.99 3.43 27.08
C GLU A 48 10.45 3.93 25.70
N VAL A 49 9.49 4.25 24.85
CA VAL A 49 9.73 4.84 23.53
C VAL A 49 8.89 6.10 23.40
N SER A 50 9.50 7.16 22.88
CA SER A 50 8.85 8.45 22.68
C SER A 50 9.34 9.11 21.40
N TYR A 51 8.65 10.15 20.92
CA TYR A 51 9.10 11.01 19.83
C TYR A 51 9.58 12.38 20.38
N VAL A 52 10.60 12.97 19.73
CA VAL A 52 11.26 14.22 20.20
C VAL A 52 10.30 15.44 20.22
N VAL A 53 9.35 15.52 19.30
CA VAL A 53 8.38 16.63 19.15
C VAL A 53 7.06 16.03 18.66
N PRO A 54 5.89 16.50 19.14
CA PRO A 54 4.60 16.05 18.62
C PRO A 54 4.54 16.27 17.12
N ALA A 55 3.99 15.32 16.38
CA ALA A 55 3.60 15.61 15.01
C ALA A 55 2.63 16.82 15.02
N LEU A 56 2.66 17.62 13.95
CA LEU A 56 1.84 18.84 13.85
C LEU A 56 0.33 18.57 14.02
N ASP A 57 -0.07 17.31 13.92
CA ASP A 57 -1.43 16.79 13.90
C ASP A 57 -1.90 16.14 15.23
N ARG A 58 -1.07 16.12 16.28
CA ARG A 58 -1.36 15.49 17.59
C ARG A 58 -1.52 13.96 17.54
N THR A 59 -0.66 13.27 16.79
CA THR A 59 -0.56 11.81 16.81
C THR A 59 0.16 11.21 18.04
N LEU A 60 0.16 9.88 18.19
CA LEU A 60 0.72 9.16 19.35
C LEU A 60 2.22 9.50 19.57
N ASP A 61 2.58 9.97 20.77
CA ASP A 61 3.93 10.49 21.06
C ASP A 61 4.78 9.61 21.96
N TYR A 62 4.17 8.80 22.83
CA TYR A 62 4.90 7.93 23.75
C TYR A 62 4.16 6.63 24.04
N LEU A 63 4.94 5.63 24.43
CA LEU A 63 4.55 4.26 24.74
C LEU A 63 5.49 3.69 25.81
N VAL A 64 4.94 2.95 26.77
CA VAL A 64 5.70 2.07 27.66
C VAL A 64 5.23 0.64 27.47
N LEU A 65 6.11 -0.21 26.91
CA LEU A 65 5.87 -1.64 26.76
C LEU A 65 6.48 -2.39 27.94
N SER A 66 5.66 -3.16 28.66
CA SER A 66 6.13 -4.17 29.60
C SER A 66 6.26 -5.52 28.91
N VAL A 67 7.39 -6.18 29.16
CA VAL A 67 7.64 -7.55 28.74
C VAL A 67 7.86 -8.40 29.98
N GLU A 68 7.10 -9.48 30.11
CA GLU A 68 7.27 -10.46 31.18
C GLU A 68 7.07 -11.87 30.60
N GLN A 69 8.13 -12.67 30.53
CA GLN A 69 8.09 -14.03 29.97
C GLN A 69 7.52 -14.09 28.54
N ASP A 70 8.00 -13.20 27.66
CA ASP A 70 7.51 -12.95 26.29
C ASP A 70 6.05 -12.46 26.19
N LYS A 71 5.38 -12.17 27.30
CA LYS A 71 4.06 -11.54 27.28
C LYS A 71 4.24 -10.03 27.18
N LEU A 72 3.55 -9.42 26.20
CA LEU A 72 3.57 -7.99 25.96
C LEU A 72 2.36 -7.33 26.64
N GLU A 73 2.59 -6.22 27.33
CA GLU A 73 1.53 -5.39 27.92
C GLU A 73 1.85 -3.91 27.75
N ILE A 74 0.95 -3.15 27.14
CA ILE A 74 1.11 -1.70 27.01
C ILE A 74 0.66 -1.06 28.32
N LEU A 75 1.59 -0.47 29.07
CA LEU A 75 1.32 0.13 30.38
C LEU A 75 0.84 1.58 30.28
N GLU A 76 1.53 2.35 29.45
CA GLU A 76 1.26 3.77 29.23
C GLU A 76 1.38 4.09 27.76
N TYR A 77 0.54 4.99 27.29
CA TYR A 77 0.58 5.53 25.94
C TYR A 77 -0.15 6.87 25.90
N GLY A 78 0.16 7.69 24.91
CA GLY A 78 -0.63 8.89 24.63
C GLY A 78 0.12 9.90 23.77
N CYS A 79 -0.50 11.05 23.61
CA CYS A 79 0.14 12.27 23.13
C CYS A 79 0.17 13.30 24.28
N LYS A 80 1.05 14.29 24.18
CA LYS A 80 1.04 15.45 25.08
C LYS A 80 1.05 16.69 24.23
N GLU A 81 0.00 17.51 24.33
CA GLU A 81 0.02 18.79 23.63
C GLU A 81 1.18 19.66 24.12
N ASP A 82 2.02 20.10 23.18
CA ASP A 82 2.96 21.18 23.46
C ASP A 82 2.22 22.52 23.44
N ASN A 83 1.77 22.95 24.63
CA ASN A 83 1.13 24.24 24.86
C ASN A 83 2.08 25.45 24.64
N SER A 84 3.32 25.25 24.18
CA SER A 84 4.27 26.33 23.92
C SER A 84 3.95 27.19 22.69
N ILE A 85 3.11 26.70 21.76
CA ILE A 85 2.63 27.46 20.59
C ILE A 85 1.18 27.90 20.81
N ALA A 86 1.01 28.99 21.55
CA ALA A 86 -0.29 29.64 21.67
C ALA A 86 -0.72 30.32 20.34
N GLY A 87 -1.73 29.77 19.68
CA GLY A 87 -2.69 30.53 18.87
C GLY A 87 -2.42 30.67 17.38
N GLY A 88 -2.70 29.61 16.60
CA GLY A 88 -3.06 29.71 15.18
C GLY A 88 -4.56 29.48 15.03
N GLY A 89 -5.39 30.45 15.42
CA GLY A 89 -6.84 30.35 15.22
C GLY A 89 -7.18 30.31 13.74
N GLU A 90 -8.01 29.34 13.35
CA GLU A 90 -8.65 29.25 12.04
C GLU A 90 -9.22 30.62 11.64
N ALA A 91 -8.62 31.25 10.63
CA ALA A 91 -9.17 32.44 10.02
C ALA A 91 -10.23 32.01 9.01
N SER A 92 -11.48 31.92 9.49
CA SER A 92 -12.68 31.95 8.66
C SER A 92 -12.59 33.07 7.62
N SER A 93 -12.68 32.70 6.34
CA SER A 93 -12.70 33.59 5.20
C SER A 93 -13.93 34.50 5.21
N GLU A 94 -13.72 35.82 5.34
CA GLU A 94 -14.65 36.83 4.82
C GLU A 94 -13.85 37.92 4.10
N GLU A 95 -14.35 38.26 2.90
CA GLU A 95 -13.77 39.25 1.99
C GLU A 95 -13.62 40.65 2.62
N ALA A 96 -12.51 41.34 2.30
CA ALA A 96 -12.56 42.71 1.76
C ALA A 96 -11.15 43.25 1.39
N SER A 97 -10.95 43.41 0.07
CA SER A 97 -10.40 44.59 -0.61
C SER A 97 -9.42 45.56 0.10
N SER A 98 -8.26 45.70 -0.57
CA SER A 98 -7.48 46.93 -0.86
C SER A 98 -6.37 47.39 0.09
N GLY A 99 -5.19 47.64 -0.50
CA GLY A 99 -4.43 48.87 -0.22
C GLY A 99 -2.98 48.73 0.26
N ALA A 100 -2.07 48.48 -0.69
CA ALA A 100 -0.74 49.10 -0.86
C ALA A 100 0.17 49.48 0.35
N SER A 101 1.40 48.94 0.27
CA SER A 101 2.71 49.64 0.34
C SER A 101 3.26 50.14 1.68
N SER A 102 4.40 49.56 2.10
CA SER A 102 5.75 50.18 2.16
C SER A 102 6.57 49.83 3.42
N GLU A 103 7.81 49.41 3.15
CA GLU A 103 9.07 49.80 3.81
C GLU A 103 9.34 49.49 5.31
N ALA A 104 10.25 48.53 5.47
CA ALA A 104 11.62 48.70 6.01
C ALA A 104 11.91 48.81 7.52
N ALA A 105 12.95 48.03 7.87
CA ALA A 105 14.09 48.36 8.75
C ALA A 105 14.09 47.87 10.23
N ASN A 106 14.81 46.76 10.41
CA ASN A 106 16.13 46.65 11.05
C ASN A 106 16.30 46.65 12.59
N SER A 107 17.18 45.71 13.03
CA SER A 107 18.06 45.72 14.23
C SER A 107 17.38 45.52 15.60
N GLU A 108 17.93 44.89 16.63
CA GLU A 108 19.27 44.35 16.94
C GLU A 108 19.19 43.58 18.28
N THR A 109 19.98 42.50 18.42
CA THR A 109 20.69 41.98 19.62
C THR A 109 20.10 42.00 21.05
N ALA A 110 20.18 40.85 21.74
CA ALA A 110 20.94 40.55 22.99
C ALA A 110 20.23 39.46 23.82
N SER A 111 20.77 38.25 23.89
CA SER A 111 21.66 37.72 24.96
C SER A 111 20.95 37.30 26.26
N SER A 112 21.01 35.98 26.49
CA SER A 112 21.19 35.26 27.78
C SER A 112 20.27 35.58 28.95
N GLU A 113 19.54 34.58 29.43
CA GLU A 113 19.61 34.17 30.85
C GLU A 113 19.02 32.77 31.06
N ALA A 114 19.76 31.95 31.81
CA ALA A 114 19.35 30.65 32.30
C ALA A 114 18.44 30.82 33.52
N ALA A 115 17.30 30.14 33.50
CA ALA A 115 16.50 29.77 34.67
C ALA A 115 15.87 28.42 34.32
N GLY A 116 16.22 27.33 34.98
CA GLY A 116 15.84 27.13 36.38
C GLY A 116 14.55 26.32 36.37
N SER A 117 14.71 25.01 36.16
CA SER A 117 13.65 24.00 36.25
C SER A 117 12.94 24.13 37.60
N GLU A 118 11.66 24.50 37.55
CA GLU A 118 10.72 24.23 38.63
C GLU A 118 9.73 23.18 38.12
N ALA A 119 9.80 22.01 38.74
CA ALA A 119 8.76 20.99 38.68
C ALA A 119 7.43 21.62 39.12
N SER A 120 6.46 21.67 38.22
CA SER A 120 5.08 22.03 38.56
C SER A 120 4.22 20.77 38.60
N SER A 121 3.44 20.71 39.66
CA SER A 121 2.63 19.60 40.12
C SER A 121 1.46 19.27 39.19
N THR A 122 1.28 17.97 38.97
CA THR A 122 0.03 17.24 38.78
C THR A 122 -1.25 18.04 39.09
N GLY A 123 -1.91 18.52 38.04
CA GLY A 123 -3.35 18.76 37.99
C GLY A 123 -3.88 17.96 36.80
N SER A 124 -4.90 17.12 36.99
CA SER A 124 -5.58 16.47 35.87
C SER A 124 -6.38 17.54 35.13
N GLU A 125 -5.75 18.16 34.14
CA GLU A 125 -6.45 18.92 33.11
C GLU A 125 -7.27 17.92 32.30
N GLU A 126 -8.52 18.28 31.94
CA GLU A 126 -9.29 17.45 31.01
C GLU A 126 -8.53 17.40 29.68
N PRO A 127 -8.42 16.22 29.04
CA PRO A 127 -7.70 16.09 27.78
C PRO A 127 -8.31 17.03 26.73
N THR A 128 -7.47 17.59 25.87
CA THR A 128 -7.97 18.39 24.75
C THR A 128 -8.75 17.52 23.76
N GLU A 129 -9.52 18.14 22.85
CA GLU A 129 -10.23 17.40 21.79
C GLU A 129 -9.27 16.55 20.95
N HIS A 130 -8.05 17.03 20.74
CA HIS A 130 -7.04 16.31 19.97
C HIS A 130 -6.41 15.16 20.75
N GLU A 131 -6.13 15.35 22.05
CA GLU A 131 -5.70 14.26 22.92
C GLU A 131 -6.78 13.17 23.04
N ALA A 132 -8.06 13.57 23.09
CA ALA A 132 -9.18 12.64 23.09
C ALA A 132 -9.32 11.87 21.76
N ASN A 133 -9.16 12.54 20.62
CA ASN A 133 -9.20 11.89 19.30
C ASN A 133 -8.02 10.91 19.13
N ALA A 134 -6.82 11.32 19.52
CA ALA A 134 -5.64 10.45 19.49
C ALA A 134 -5.82 9.20 20.35
N GLN A 135 -6.44 9.37 21.53
CA GLN A 135 -6.80 8.27 22.41
C GLN A 135 -7.80 7.30 21.75
N GLU A 136 -8.84 7.80 21.08
CA GLU A 136 -9.83 6.96 20.40
C GLU A 136 -9.18 6.14 19.27
N GLN A 137 -8.30 6.75 18.47
CA GLN A 137 -7.57 6.02 17.42
C GLN A 137 -6.65 4.97 18.03
N MET A 138 -5.99 5.29 19.15
CA MET A 138 -5.12 4.34 19.83
C MET A 138 -5.87 3.15 20.42
N GLU A 139 -7.09 3.34 20.92
CA GLU A 139 -7.93 2.22 21.37
C GLU A 139 -8.24 1.23 20.24
N LYS A 140 -8.51 1.73 19.02
CA LYS A 140 -8.71 0.88 17.83
C LYS A 140 -7.43 0.15 17.42
N ILE A 141 -6.29 0.84 17.48
CA ILE A 141 -4.98 0.25 17.19
C ILE A 141 -4.66 -0.88 18.16
N LEU A 142 -4.87 -0.68 19.46
CA LEU A 142 -4.64 -1.72 20.47
C LEU A 142 -5.58 -2.91 20.30
N GLU A 143 -6.85 -2.68 19.95
CA GLU A 143 -7.77 -3.77 19.63
C GLU A 143 -7.28 -4.60 18.45
N SER A 144 -6.81 -3.95 17.37
CA SER A 144 -6.23 -4.66 16.22
C SER A 144 -4.93 -5.38 16.56
N PHE A 145 -4.05 -4.78 17.37
CA PHE A 145 -2.83 -5.43 17.84
C PHE A 145 -3.13 -6.74 18.58
N GLU A 146 -4.13 -6.74 19.46
CA GLU A 146 -4.58 -7.96 20.14
C GLU A 146 -5.22 -8.97 19.17
N GLN A 147 -6.00 -8.52 18.19
CA GLN A 147 -6.58 -9.40 17.15
C GLN A 147 -5.52 -10.04 16.25
N ALA A 148 -4.44 -9.31 15.98
CA ALA A 148 -3.25 -9.79 15.27
C ALA A 148 -2.37 -10.71 16.13
N GLY A 149 -2.76 -11.00 17.38
CA GLY A 149 -1.98 -11.86 18.28
C GLY A 149 -0.72 -11.18 18.80
N GLN A 150 -0.75 -9.86 18.92
CA GLN A 150 0.38 -9.01 19.29
C GLN A 150 1.55 -9.07 18.29
N ASP A 151 1.26 -9.45 17.04
CA ASP A 151 2.18 -9.35 15.91
C ASP A 151 1.95 -8.02 15.19
N VAL A 152 2.89 -7.10 15.37
CA VAL A 152 2.79 -5.74 14.82
C VAL A 152 2.89 -5.73 13.29
N ASP A 153 3.55 -6.72 12.69
CA ASP A 153 3.75 -6.83 11.25
C ASP A 153 2.54 -7.48 10.55
N ALA A 154 1.62 -8.08 11.31
CA ALA A 154 0.37 -8.65 10.81
C ALA A 154 -0.82 -7.68 10.89
N MET A 155 -0.61 -6.45 11.36
CA MET A 155 -1.64 -5.42 11.43
C MET A 155 -1.73 -4.64 10.11
N GLU A 156 -2.93 -4.17 9.79
CA GLU A 156 -3.19 -3.26 8.67
C GLU A 156 -3.63 -1.88 9.17
N PRO A 157 -3.28 -0.78 8.47
CA PRO A 157 -3.71 0.57 8.82
C PRO A 157 -5.23 0.74 8.67
N PHE A 158 -5.76 1.81 9.27
CA PHE A 158 -7.19 2.15 9.19
C PHE A 158 -7.34 3.53 8.58
N GLU A 159 -8.35 3.67 7.71
CA GLU A 159 -8.71 4.94 7.09
C GLU A 159 -8.76 6.10 8.11
N GLY A 160 -7.91 7.11 7.90
CA GLY A 160 -7.85 8.32 8.72
C GLY A 160 -7.07 8.19 10.04
N ALA A 161 -6.35 7.09 10.26
CA ALA A 161 -5.51 6.88 11.44
C ALA A 161 -4.07 6.42 11.09
N ASP A 162 -3.68 6.52 9.82
CA ASP A 162 -2.47 5.91 9.26
C ASP A 162 -1.21 6.34 10.03
N GLU A 163 -1.05 7.64 10.33
CA GLU A 163 0.13 8.11 11.07
C GLU A 163 0.15 7.58 12.51
N HIS A 164 -0.98 7.53 13.23
CA HIS A 164 -1.04 6.91 14.57
C HIS A 164 -0.60 5.45 14.52
N PHE A 165 -1.10 4.73 13.52
CA PHE A 165 -0.82 3.33 13.30
C PHE A 165 0.68 3.09 13.02
N TYR A 166 1.26 3.82 12.07
CA TYR A 166 2.69 3.67 11.74
C TYR A 166 3.61 4.07 12.89
N ARG A 167 3.27 5.15 13.64
CA ARG A 167 4.02 5.53 14.84
C ARG A 167 3.95 4.43 15.90
N PHE A 168 2.77 3.86 16.15
CA PHE A 168 2.62 2.70 17.03
C PHE A 168 3.50 1.53 16.59
N GLN A 169 3.47 1.17 15.30
CA GLN A 169 4.30 0.08 14.78
C GLN A 169 5.79 0.31 15.10
N ARG A 170 6.29 1.52 14.80
CA ARG A 170 7.69 1.85 15.06
C ARG A 170 8.06 1.80 16.53
N MET A 171 7.17 2.26 17.41
CA MET A 171 7.41 2.22 18.86
C MET A 171 7.46 0.79 19.38
N ILE A 172 6.57 -0.09 18.92
CA ILE A 172 6.60 -1.52 19.28
C ILE A 172 7.86 -2.20 18.73
N ARG A 173 8.18 -2.03 17.45
CA ARG A 173 9.42 -2.57 16.84
C ARG A 173 10.66 -2.12 17.60
N THR A 174 10.71 -0.84 17.98
CA THR A 174 11.81 -0.28 18.76
C THR A 174 11.87 -0.90 20.15
N ALA A 175 10.76 -0.95 20.88
CA ALA A 175 10.72 -1.51 22.23
C ALA A 175 11.12 -2.99 22.24
N LEU A 176 10.62 -3.79 21.29
CA LEU A 176 10.97 -5.21 21.16
C LEU A 176 12.45 -5.41 20.84
N ARG A 177 13.03 -4.61 19.93
CA ARG A 177 14.49 -4.66 19.65
C ARG A 177 15.32 -4.38 20.90
N PHE A 178 14.94 -3.40 21.70
CA PHE A 178 15.61 -3.11 22.98
C PHE A 178 15.39 -4.23 24.01
N ALA A 179 14.22 -4.87 23.98
CA ALA A 179 13.92 -6.00 24.83
C ALA A 179 14.71 -7.26 24.50
N GLU A 180 15.04 -7.51 23.23
CA GLU A 180 15.98 -8.58 22.85
C GLU A 180 17.37 -8.38 23.48
N GLU A 181 17.81 -7.13 23.58
CA GLU A 181 19.10 -6.75 24.16
C GLU A 181 19.06 -6.59 25.69
N GLY A 182 17.86 -6.47 26.27
CA GLY A 182 17.65 -6.11 27.67
C GLY A 182 18.09 -4.68 28.01
N ASP A 183 18.11 -3.79 27.03
CA ASP A 183 18.42 -2.38 27.22
C ASP A 183 17.14 -1.61 27.56
N THR A 184 17.01 -1.15 28.81
CA THR A 184 15.85 -0.38 29.26
C THR A 184 16.09 1.13 29.17
N THR A 185 17.09 1.57 28.40
CA THR A 185 17.34 3.00 28.19
C THR A 185 16.18 3.60 27.39
N PRO A 186 15.52 4.67 27.87
CA PRO A 186 14.45 5.32 27.12
C PRO A 186 14.92 5.78 25.75
N VAL A 187 14.11 5.51 24.73
CA VAL A 187 14.41 5.85 23.33
C VAL A 187 13.58 7.05 22.90
N VAL A 188 14.22 7.98 22.19
CA VAL A 188 13.55 9.14 21.61
C VAL A 188 13.75 9.13 20.10
N LEU A 189 12.65 9.05 19.36
CA LEU A 189 12.58 8.88 17.91
C LEU A 189 12.39 10.23 17.19
N GLY A 190 13.00 10.36 16.01
CA GLY A 190 12.68 11.41 15.02
C GLY A 190 11.44 11.07 14.19
N LYS A 191 11.00 11.98 13.31
CA LYS A 191 9.81 11.78 12.44
C LYS A 191 9.91 10.47 11.65
N TYR A 192 10.98 10.33 10.89
CA TYR A 192 11.29 9.13 10.11
C TYR A 192 12.41 8.30 10.71
N GLU A 193 12.50 7.04 10.33
CA GLU A 193 13.68 6.22 10.60
C GLU A 193 14.76 6.46 9.54
N ASP A 194 15.98 6.72 10.00
CA ASP A 194 17.12 6.92 9.13
C ASP A 194 17.36 5.75 8.17
N GLY A 195 17.92 6.08 7.01
CA GLY A 195 18.29 5.11 5.99
C GLY A 195 17.95 5.55 4.58
N THR A 196 18.29 4.70 3.64
CA THR A 196 17.92 4.85 2.23
C THR A 196 16.74 3.95 1.94
N TYR A 197 15.72 4.50 1.30
CA TYR A 197 14.49 3.82 0.93
C TYR A 197 14.31 3.90 -0.59
N ARG A 198 13.71 2.88 -1.18
CA ARG A 198 13.38 2.83 -2.60
C ARG A 198 11.99 2.25 -2.81
N SER A 199 11.20 2.88 -3.67
CA SER A 199 10.01 2.26 -4.23
C SER A 199 10.11 2.19 -5.75
N GLU A 200 9.44 1.21 -6.33
CA GLU A 200 9.31 1.07 -7.78
C GLU A 200 7.91 0.58 -8.15
N MET A 201 7.46 0.95 -9.35
CA MET A 201 6.27 0.36 -9.96
C MET A 201 6.51 -1.15 -10.18
N PRO A 202 5.48 -2.00 -10.16
CA PRO A 202 5.67 -3.44 -10.24
C PRO A 202 6.08 -3.90 -11.65
N ASN A 203 5.64 -3.16 -12.67
CA ASN A 203 5.86 -3.48 -14.08
C ASN A 203 6.18 -2.21 -14.89
N TYR A 204 6.72 -2.40 -16.10
CA TYR A 204 6.77 -1.32 -17.07
C TYR A 204 5.34 -0.95 -17.48
N ASN A 205 5.07 0.35 -17.57
CA ASN A 205 3.82 0.86 -18.12
C ASN A 205 3.71 0.54 -19.63
N VAL A 206 2.55 0.82 -20.23
CA VAL A 206 2.29 0.52 -21.66
C VAL A 206 3.22 1.25 -22.64
N TYR A 207 3.98 2.23 -22.17
CA TYR A 207 4.99 2.97 -22.95
C TYR A 207 6.41 2.44 -22.77
N GLY A 208 6.58 1.36 -21.99
CA GLY A 208 7.88 0.74 -21.75
C GLY A 208 8.74 1.48 -20.72
N TRP A 209 8.14 2.21 -19.79
CA TRP A 209 8.85 2.90 -18.71
C TRP A 209 8.43 2.35 -17.34
N LYS A 210 9.38 2.24 -16.40
CA LYS A 210 9.13 1.79 -15.03
C LYS A 210 9.63 2.83 -14.05
N GLU A 211 8.69 3.53 -13.42
CA GLU A 211 8.95 4.60 -12.46
C GLU A 211 9.51 4.05 -11.13
N TYR A 212 10.42 4.81 -10.52
CA TYR A 212 10.97 4.53 -9.20
C TYR A 212 11.23 5.82 -8.42
N MET A 213 11.28 5.69 -7.09
CA MET A 213 11.65 6.75 -6.18
C MET A 213 12.71 6.26 -5.19
N GLU A 214 13.71 7.06 -4.89
CA GLU A 214 14.68 6.82 -3.82
C GLU A 214 14.71 8.01 -2.85
N LEU A 215 14.65 7.72 -1.55
CA LEU A 215 14.70 8.70 -0.47
C LEU A 215 15.88 8.40 0.45
N THR A 216 16.54 9.43 0.97
CA THR A 216 17.50 9.28 2.07
C THR A 216 17.02 10.08 3.28
N VAL A 217 16.95 9.41 4.43
CA VAL A 217 16.58 9.99 5.71
C VAL A 217 17.80 10.03 6.62
N THR A 218 18.08 11.23 7.16
CA THR A 218 19.17 11.49 8.11
C THR A 218 18.62 12.32 9.27
N ASP A 219 18.91 11.92 10.51
CA ASP A 219 18.43 12.59 11.72
C ASP A 219 16.88 12.73 11.75
N GLY A 220 16.19 11.74 11.19
CA GLY A 220 14.73 11.68 11.09
C GLY A 220 14.09 12.62 10.07
N LEU A 221 14.87 13.24 9.17
CA LEU A 221 14.40 14.15 8.13
C LEU A 221 14.78 13.63 6.74
N VAL A 222 13.95 13.90 5.73
CA VAL A 222 14.28 13.58 4.32
C VAL A 222 15.36 14.54 3.83
N GLU A 223 16.53 14.01 3.50
CA GLU A 223 17.68 14.76 3.01
C GLU A 223 17.66 14.92 1.48
N SER A 224 17.21 13.89 0.77
CA SER A 224 17.17 13.89 -0.70
C SER A 224 16.10 12.96 -1.24
N VAL A 225 15.54 13.34 -2.39
CA VAL A 225 14.64 12.52 -3.21
C VAL A 225 15.20 12.40 -4.62
N THR A 226 15.18 11.20 -5.17
CA THR A 226 15.33 10.92 -6.60
C THR A 226 14.03 10.30 -7.09
N PHE A 227 13.50 10.78 -8.21
CA PHE A 227 12.30 10.23 -8.84
C PHE A 227 12.52 10.26 -10.36
N ASP A 228 12.43 9.10 -11.00
CA ASP A 228 12.67 8.93 -12.43
C ASP A 228 12.01 7.64 -12.94
N ALA A 229 12.19 7.32 -14.23
CA ALA A 229 11.72 6.06 -14.82
C ALA A 229 12.77 5.41 -15.71
N GLU A 230 12.91 4.09 -15.59
CA GLU A 230 13.85 3.28 -16.37
C GLU A 230 13.17 2.75 -17.65
N SER A 231 13.90 2.74 -18.78
CA SER A 231 13.38 2.18 -20.02
C SER A 231 13.42 0.65 -20.04
N GLN A 232 12.39 0.03 -20.63
CA GLN A 232 12.32 -1.41 -20.89
C GLN A 232 13.37 -1.86 -21.93
N GLU A 233 13.69 -1.00 -22.91
CA GLU A 233 14.63 -1.33 -23.98
C GLU A 233 16.09 -1.19 -23.53
N ASP A 234 16.38 -0.17 -22.73
CA ASP A 234 17.69 0.09 -22.11
C ASP A 234 17.51 0.59 -20.66
N PRO A 235 17.60 -0.29 -19.65
CA PRO A 235 17.41 0.10 -18.25
C PRO A 235 18.42 1.14 -17.72
N THR A 236 19.45 1.50 -18.49
CA THR A 236 20.37 2.59 -18.13
C THR A 236 19.92 3.96 -18.64
N LEU A 237 18.92 3.99 -19.53
CA LEU A 237 18.29 5.21 -20.00
C LEU A 237 17.15 5.60 -19.06
N LEU A 238 17.27 6.79 -18.49
CA LEU A 238 16.24 7.41 -17.66
C LEU A 238 15.32 8.28 -18.50
N ILE A 239 14.02 8.32 -18.16
CA ILE A 239 13.05 9.11 -18.93
C ILE A 239 13.39 10.60 -18.90
N SER A 240 13.96 11.10 -17.79
CA SER A 240 14.43 12.49 -17.69
C SER A 240 15.59 12.83 -18.63
N GLU A 241 16.35 11.82 -19.05
CA GLU A 241 17.49 11.92 -19.97
C GLU A 241 17.14 11.51 -21.41
N ASP A 242 15.92 11.04 -21.65
CA ASP A 242 15.46 10.60 -22.96
C ASP A 242 15.49 11.76 -23.98
N PRO A 243 16.00 11.56 -25.21
CA PRO A 243 16.13 12.64 -26.19
C PRO A 243 14.79 13.15 -26.73
N GLU A 244 13.71 12.38 -26.66
CA GLU A 244 12.38 12.76 -27.12
C GLU A 244 11.47 13.18 -25.96
N LEU A 245 11.58 12.48 -24.82
CA LEU A 245 10.71 12.64 -23.67
C LEU A 245 11.33 13.41 -22.50
N GLY A 246 12.65 13.57 -22.45
CA GLY A 246 13.40 14.07 -21.28
C GLY A 246 13.24 15.56 -20.97
N ALA A 247 14.29 16.20 -20.47
CA ALA A 247 14.20 17.57 -19.92
C ALA A 247 13.66 18.66 -20.89
N ASP A 248 13.83 18.47 -22.21
CA ASP A 248 13.28 19.36 -23.24
C ASP A 248 11.89 18.90 -23.74
N GLY A 249 11.42 17.72 -23.31
CA GLY A 249 10.12 17.12 -23.59
C GLY A 249 9.08 17.43 -22.50
N GLU A 250 7.80 17.32 -22.83
CA GLU A 250 6.71 17.67 -21.89
C GLU A 250 6.68 16.73 -20.66
N LEU A 251 6.93 15.43 -20.82
CA LEU A 251 6.82 14.44 -19.72
C LEU A 251 8.04 14.39 -18.79
N GLY A 252 9.25 14.21 -19.34
CA GLY A 252 10.48 14.06 -18.56
C GLY A 252 10.85 15.33 -17.79
N SER A 253 10.42 16.50 -18.29
CA SER A 253 10.58 17.77 -17.57
C SER A 253 9.77 17.86 -16.26
N CYS A 254 8.80 16.96 -16.03
CA CYS A 254 7.94 16.98 -14.84
C CYS A 254 8.58 16.31 -13.61
N TYR A 255 9.48 15.34 -13.79
CA TYR A 255 9.97 14.49 -12.70
C TYR A 255 10.72 15.28 -11.61
N ALA A 256 11.73 16.06 -12.00
CA ALA A 256 12.53 16.82 -11.04
C ALA A 256 11.73 17.92 -10.29
N PRO A 257 10.87 18.72 -10.95
CA PRO A 257 10.02 19.68 -10.25
C PRO A 257 9.09 19.08 -9.20
N ILE A 258 8.46 17.92 -9.48
CA ILE A 258 7.56 17.26 -8.53
C ILE A 258 8.34 16.81 -7.29
N ALA A 259 9.50 16.16 -7.47
CA ALA A 259 10.35 15.75 -6.35
C ALA A 259 10.87 16.96 -5.52
N GLN A 260 11.12 18.09 -6.17
CA GLN A 260 11.51 19.31 -5.49
C GLN A 260 10.36 19.92 -4.68
N GLU A 261 9.15 20.00 -5.24
CA GLU A 261 7.96 20.53 -4.55
C GLU A 261 7.64 19.70 -3.30
N PHE A 262 7.77 18.37 -3.39
CA PHE A 262 7.63 17.46 -2.26
C PHE A 262 8.59 17.75 -1.10
N LEU A 263 9.84 18.11 -1.38
CA LEU A 263 10.77 18.53 -0.31
C LEU A 263 10.42 19.92 0.23
N GLU A 264 10.03 20.84 -0.65
CA GLU A 264 9.72 22.23 -0.27
C GLU A 264 8.44 22.36 0.56
N ASN A 265 7.49 21.45 0.38
CA ASN A 265 6.20 21.46 1.08
C ASN A 265 6.17 20.58 2.34
N GLY A 266 7.30 19.98 2.73
CA GLY A 266 7.40 19.14 3.93
C GLY A 266 6.72 17.78 3.77
N GLU A 267 6.84 17.18 2.57
CA GLU A 267 6.35 15.86 2.21
C GLU A 267 4.82 15.70 2.20
N GLN A 268 4.08 16.80 2.02
CA GLN A 268 2.61 16.79 1.95
C GLN A 268 2.17 16.43 0.53
N LEU A 269 1.69 15.21 0.32
CA LEU A 269 1.29 14.72 -1.01
C LEU A 269 0.07 15.48 -1.56
N ASP A 270 -0.91 15.77 -0.71
CA ASP A 270 -2.15 16.47 -1.06
C ASP A 270 -1.95 17.95 -1.46
N ALA A 271 -0.77 18.50 -1.16
CA ALA A 271 -0.38 19.86 -1.51
C ALA A 271 0.41 19.95 -2.83
N LEU A 272 0.74 18.83 -3.47
CA LEU A 272 1.51 18.81 -4.70
C LEU A 272 0.68 19.27 -5.90
N THR A 273 1.36 19.83 -6.90
CA THR A 273 0.72 20.23 -8.15
C THR A 273 1.47 19.70 -9.35
N ALA A 274 0.73 19.18 -10.32
CA ALA A 274 1.34 18.71 -11.55
C ALA A 274 1.80 19.89 -12.41
N PRO A 275 3.04 19.89 -12.93
CA PRO A 275 3.40 20.71 -14.07
C PRO A 275 2.45 20.42 -15.25
N THR A 276 2.29 21.37 -16.18
CA THR A 276 1.42 21.18 -17.35
C THR A 276 1.75 19.88 -18.11
N GLY A 277 0.79 18.96 -18.23
CA GLY A 277 0.97 17.67 -18.89
C GLY A 277 1.64 16.60 -18.03
N GLY A 278 1.93 16.92 -16.77
CA GLY A 278 2.58 16.06 -15.78
C GLY A 278 1.61 15.37 -14.82
N GLU A 279 0.30 15.44 -15.05
CA GLU A 279 -0.72 14.89 -14.14
C GLU A 279 -0.47 13.40 -13.88
N ARG A 280 -0.21 12.61 -14.93
CA ARG A 280 0.12 11.18 -14.81
C ARG A 280 1.45 10.92 -14.10
N VAL A 281 2.40 11.85 -14.23
CA VAL A 281 3.70 11.77 -13.54
C VAL A 281 3.51 12.04 -12.04
N LEU A 282 2.67 13.00 -11.68
CA LEU A 282 2.32 13.27 -10.29
C LEU A 282 1.59 12.08 -9.66
N THR A 283 0.58 11.49 -10.33
CA THR A 283 -0.09 10.29 -9.82
C THR A 283 0.90 9.13 -9.59
N SER A 284 1.86 8.95 -10.49
CA SER A 284 2.91 7.93 -10.32
C SER A 284 3.84 8.25 -9.14
N PHE A 285 4.17 9.53 -8.95
CA PHE A 285 4.95 9.99 -7.80
C PHE A 285 4.22 9.70 -6.48
N GLU A 286 2.94 10.04 -6.38
CA GLU A 286 2.12 9.83 -5.18
C GLU A 286 2.06 8.34 -4.81
N LYS A 287 1.80 7.46 -5.78
CA LYS A 287 1.80 6.00 -5.62
C LYS A 287 3.12 5.45 -5.09
N LEU A 288 4.24 6.03 -5.49
CA LEU A 288 5.56 5.63 -5.04
C LEU A 288 5.91 6.23 -3.68
N ALA A 289 5.49 7.45 -3.40
CA ALA A 289 5.79 8.17 -2.18
C ALA A 289 4.99 7.67 -0.97
N GLU A 290 3.70 7.38 -1.15
CA GLU A 290 2.81 6.94 -0.07
C GLU A 290 3.33 5.73 0.71
N PRO A 291 3.65 4.58 0.07
CA PRO A 291 4.15 3.42 0.81
C PRO A 291 5.59 3.64 1.35
N LEU A 292 6.38 4.53 0.73
CA LEU A 292 7.67 4.93 1.29
C LEU A 292 7.51 5.75 2.57
N LEU A 293 6.59 6.71 2.60
CA LEU A 293 6.29 7.50 3.79
C LEU A 293 5.82 6.58 4.93
N ALA A 294 4.91 5.65 4.64
CA ALA A 294 4.48 4.62 5.58
C ALA A 294 5.65 3.80 6.13
N SER A 295 6.55 3.31 5.25
CA SER A 295 7.73 2.55 5.67
C SER A 295 8.70 3.39 6.51
N MET A 296 8.95 4.64 6.12
CA MET A 296 9.84 5.55 6.85
C MET A 296 9.32 5.88 8.25
N ILE A 297 8.01 6.07 8.42
CA ILE A 297 7.39 6.36 9.72
C ILE A 297 7.37 5.13 10.60
N SER A 298 7.08 3.95 10.02
CA SER A 298 6.91 2.70 10.75
C SER A 298 8.20 1.94 11.02
N ALA A 299 9.33 2.34 10.41
CA ALA A 299 10.56 1.54 10.33
C ALA A 299 10.35 0.21 9.60
N GLY A 300 9.60 0.25 8.51
CA GLY A 300 9.28 -0.89 7.65
C GLY A 300 10.37 -1.24 6.63
N GLU A 301 9.95 -1.90 5.56
CA GLU A 301 10.84 -2.35 4.48
C GLU A 301 11.49 -1.17 3.73
N LYS A 302 12.80 -1.24 3.53
CA LYS A 302 13.55 -0.19 2.82
C LYS A 302 13.36 -0.25 1.30
N GLU A 303 12.91 -1.38 0.75
CA GLU A 303 12.62 -1.56 -0.65
C GLU A 303 11.15 -1.98 -0.77
N VAL A 304 10.34 -1.20 -1.50
CA VAL A 304 8.90 -1.39 -1.60
C VAL A 304 8.48 -1.45 -3.05
N VAL A 305 7.54 -2.33 -3.38
CA VAL A 305 6.89 -2.32 -4.70
C VAL A 305 5.54 -1.63 -4.53
N ALA A 306 5.34 -0.53 -5.24
CA ALA A 306 4.07 0.20 -5.21
C ALA A 306 2.99 -0.55 -6.00
N HIS A 307 1.73 -0.16 -5.80
CA HIS A 307 0.62 -0.65 -6.61
C HIS A 307 0.55 0.10 -7.94
N MET A 308 0.35 -0.63 -9.04
CA MET A 308 0.14 -0.04 -10.36
C MET A 308 -1.26 0.59 -10.48
N TYR A 309 -2.27 -0.08 -9.95
CA TYR A 309 -3.68 0.26 -10.07
C TYR A 309 -4.26 0.61 -8.70
N TYR A 310 -5.23 1.53 -8.70
CA TYR A 310 -6.07 1.73 -7.53
C TYR A 310 -7.10 0.62 -7.44
N ASP A 311 -7.33 0.13 -6.23
CA ASP A 311 -8.40 -0.81 -5.96
C ASP A 311 -9.77 -0.23 -6.33
N GLY A 312 -10.64 -1.07 -6.88
CA GLY A 312 -11.97 -0.62 -7.26
C GLY A 312 -12.64 -1.48 -8.33
N THR A 313 -13.85 -1.06 -8.70
CA THR A 313 -14.60 -1.65 -9.82
C THR A 313 -14.64 -0.68 -10.98
N TYR A 314 -14.10 -1.07 -12.13
CA TYR A 314 -13.97 -0.21 -13.30
C TYR A 314 -14.77 -0.77 -14.47
N THR A 315 -15.45 0.10 -15.21
CA THR A 315 -16.21 -0.30 -16.39
C THR A 315 -15.76 0.50 -17.61
N ALA A 316 -15.55 -0.18 -18.73
CA ALA A 316 -15.36 0.47 -20.03
C ALA A 316 -16.39 -0.06 -21.02
N GLN A 317 -16.84 0.80 -21.93
CA GLN A 317 -17.76 0.45 -23.00
C GLN A 317 -17.40 1.15 -24.29
N PHE A 318 -17.79 0.57 -25.43
CA PHE A 318 -17.65 1.30 -26.68
C PHE A 318 -18.58 2.51 -26.76
N SER A 319 -18.09 3.59 -27.37
CA SER A 319 -18.84 4.82 -27.65
C SER A 319 -19.96 4.64 -28.67
N THR A 320 -19.90 3.57 -29.47
CA THR A 320 -20.82 3.31 -30.58
C THR A 320 -21.22 1.84 -30.68
N PHE A 321 -22.46 1.63 -31.16
CA PHE A 321 -22.93 0.30 -31.58
C PHE A 321 -22.18 -0.17 -32.83
N ASP A 322 -21.89 -1.46 -32.90
CA ASP A 322 -21.34 -2.09 -34.10
C ASP A 322 -22.36 -2.16 -35.24
N SER A 323 -21.93 -2.71 -36.39
CA SER A 323 -22.79 -2.90 -37.56
C SER A 323 -23.94 -3.90 -37.35
N TYR A 324 -23.94 -4.64 -36.24
CA TYR A 324 -24.98 -5.57 -35.82
C TYR A 324 -25.88 -4.99 -34.72
N GLY A 325 -25.64 -3.75 -34.29
CA GLY A 325 -26.43 -3.07 -33.25
C GLY A 325 -26.04 -3.44 -31.82
N TRP A 326 -24.82 -3.93 -31.58
CA TRP A 326 -24.31 -4.28 -30.25
C TRP A 326 -23.22 -3.31 -29.78
N LYS A 327 -23.24 -2.96 -28.50
CA LYS A 327 -22.23 -2.11 -27.86
C LYS A 327 -21.60 -2.85 -26.69
N GLU A 328 -20.38 -3.32 -26.89
CA GLU A 328 -19.68 -4.15 -25.91
C GLU A 328 -19.15 -3.31 -24.75
N TYR A 329 -19.13 -3.91 -23.56
CA TYR A 329 -18.59 -3.36 -22.33
C TYR A 329 -17.89 -4.45 -21.51
N VAL A 330 -16.93 -4.05 -20.69
CA VAL A 330 -16.24 -4.89 -19.71
C VAL A 330 -16.27 -4.22 -18.34
N THR A 331 -16.48 -5.01 -17.30
CA THR A 331 -16.36 -4.58 -15.91
C THR A 331 -15.29 -5.43 -15.21
N LEU A 332 -14.34 -4.77 -14.58
CA LEU A 332 -13.23 -5.36 -13.84
C LEU A 332 -13.34 -5.00 -12.37
N GLU A 333 -12.96 -5.93 -11.49
CA GLU A 333 -12.60 -5.65 -10.10
C GLU A 333 -11.07 -5.72 -9.99
N ILE A 334 -10.47 -4.72 -9.37
CA ILE A 334 -9.04 -4.66 -9.08
C ILE A 334 -8.89 -4.62 -7.57
N GLN A 335 -8.06 -5.52 -7.05
CA GLN A 335 -7.66 -5.55 -5.65
C GLN A 335 -6.20 -5.97 -5.57
N ASP A 336 -5.35 -5.16 -4.93
CA ASP A 336 -3.91 -5.43 -4.80
C ASP A 336 -3.22 -5.73 -6.15
N ASP A 337 -3.51 -4.92 -7.18
CA ASP A 337 -3.12 -5.13 -8.59
C ASP A 337 -3.66 -6.41 -9.25
N GLN A 338 -4.45 -7.22 -8.55
CA GLN A 338 -5.06 -8.43 -9.10
C GLN A 338 -6.37 -8.08 -9.79
N ILE A 339 -6.46 -8.45 -11.07
CA ILE A 339 -7.60 -8.11 -11.92
C ILE A 339 -8.54 -9.31 -12.05
N THR A 340 -9.79 -9.12 -11.66
CA THR A 340 -10.88 -10.06 -11.89
C THR A 340 -11.85 -9.50 -12.92
N VAL A 341 -12.11 -10.24 -14.00
CA VAL A 341 -13.18 -9.87 -14.95
C VAL A 341 -14.52 -10.23 -14.33
N LEU A 342 -15.29 -9.23 -13.93
CA LEU A 342 -16.64 -9.43 -13.41
C LEU A 342 -17.64 -9.71 -14.54
N GLU A 343 -17.52 -8.96 -15.64
CA GLU A 343 -18.43 -9.08 -16.77
C GLU A 343 -17.77 -8.62 -18.08
N PHE A 344 -18.06 -9.32 -19.17
CA PHE A 344 -17.80 -8.86 -20.54
C PHE A 344 -18.98 -9.25 -21.42
N ASP A 345 -19.77 -8.27 -21.83
CA ASP A 345 -21.02 -8.47 -22.58
C ASP A 345 -21.28 -7.28 -23.54
N ALA A 346 -22.46 -7.23 -24.14
CA ALA A 346 -22.88 -6.14 -25.01
C ALA A 346 -24.36 -5.78 -24.84
N VAL A 347 -24.62 -4.48 -24.80
CA VAL A 347 -25.98 -3.94 -24.82
C VAL A 347 -26.49 -3.79 -26.25
N SER A 348 -27.79 -4.02 -26.45
CA SER A 348 -28.44 -3.88 -27.76
C SER A 348 -28.82 -2.42 -28.04
N GLN A 349 -28.78 -2.02 -29.32
CA GLN A 349 -29.38 -0.77 -29.79
C GLN A 349 -30.91 -0.80 -29.69
N THR A 350 -31.51 -1.99 -29.64
CA THR A 350 -32.95 -2.16 -29.50
C THR A 350 -33.35 -1.94 -28.04
N GLU A 351 -34.13 -0.88 -27.79
CA GLU A 351 -34.61 -0.54 -26.45
C GLU A 351 -35.39 -1.71 -25.82
N GLY A 352 -35.00 -2.10 -24.60
CA GLY A 352 -35.62 -3.18 -23.84
C GLY A 352 -35.28 -4.60 -24.31
N ALA A 353 -34.37 -4.76 -25.29
CA ALA A 353 -33.78 -6.06 -25.60
C ALA A 353 -32.82 -6.50 -24.48
N PRO A 354 -32.66 -7.82 -24.26
CA PRO A 354 -31.69 -8.33 -23.31
C PRO A 354 -30.25 -8.04 -23.75
N ASN A 355 -29.29 -8.21 -22.85
CA ASN A 355 -27.88 -8.20 -23.22
C ASN A 355 -27.57 -9.35 -24.17
N LYS A 356 -26.47 -9.23 -24.91
CA LYS A 356 -26.12 -10.18 -25.97
C LYS A 356 -25.95 -11.60 -25.44
N SER A 357 -25.35 -11.78 -24.27
CA SER A 357 -25.20 -13.09 -23.63
C SER A 357 -26.54 -13.76 -23.27
N GLU A 358 -27.58 -12.96 -23.01
CA GLU A 358 -28.93 -13.40 -22.65
C GLU A 358 -29.85 -13.58 -23.88
N ASP A 359 -29.47 -13.04 -25.03
CA ASP A 359 -30.17 -13.25 -26.30
C ASP A 359 -29.88 -14.65 -26.87
N THR A 360 -30.75 -15.59 -26.50
CA THR A 360 -30.66 -16.99 -26.93
C THR A 360 -30.61 -17.17 -28.45
N GLU A 361 -31.30 -16.33 -29.24
CA GLU A 361 -31.27 -16.47 -30.70
C GLU A 361 -29.90 -16.05 -31.25
N THR A 362 -29.38 -14.92 -30.76
CA THR A 362 -28.04 -14.43 -31.13
C THR A 362 -26.95 -15.42 -30.71
N MET A 363 -27.03 -16.00 -29.50
CA MET A 363 -26.07 -17.00 -29.01
C MET A 363 -26.13 -18.32 -29.78
N GLU A 364 -27.32 -18.81 -30.13
CA GLU A 364 -27.49 -20.02 -30.96
C GLU A 364 -26.93 -19.80 -32.39
N GLN A 365 -27.18 -18.63 -32.97
CA GLN A 365 -26.64 -18.27 -34.29
C GLN A 365 -25.11 -18.18 -34.27
N TRP A 366 -24.53 -17.52 -33.26
CA TRP A 366 -23.08 -17.45 -33.11
C TRP A 366 -22.48 -18.84 -32.93
N SER A 367 -23.00 -19.64 -31.97
CA SER A 367 -22.53 -21.02 -31.73
C SER A 367 -22.57 -21.88 -33.00
N SER A 368 -23.65 -21.77 -33.76
CA SER A 368 -23.82 -22.51 -35.02
C SER A 368 -22.81 -22.07 -36.10
N SER A 369 -22.50 -20.78 -36.18
CA SER A 369 -21.57 -20.24 -37.17
C SER A 369 -20.11 -20.68 -36.95
N VAL A 370 -19.72 -20.85 -35.68
CA VAL A 370 -18.35 -21.21 -35.27
C VAL A 370 -18.20 -22.70 -34.97
N GLY A 371 -19.31 -23.42 -34.77
CA GLY A 371 -19.33 -24.85 -34.46
C GLY A 371 -18.83 -25.18 -33.06
N ARG A 372 -18.91 -24.23 -32.13
CA ARG A 372 -18.52 -24.34 -30.72
C ARG A 372 -19.55 -23.62 -29.85
N ASP A 373 -19.68 -24.05 -28.60
CA ASP A 373 -20.50 -23.35 -27.63
C ASP A 373 -19.87 -21.99 -27.30
N VAL A 374 -20.67 -20.91 -27.27
CA VAL A 374 -20.15 -19.56 -26.98
C VAL A 374 -19.66 -19.44 -25.54
N GLN A 375 -20.27 -20.14 -24.59
CA GLN A 375 -19.79 -20.15 -23.21
C GLN A 375 -18.37 -20.73 -23.14
N ASP A 376 -18.08 -21.82 -23.85
CA ASP A 376 -16.74 -22.41 -23.93
C ASP A 376 -15.72 -21.40 -24.52
N LEU A 377 -16.13 -20.56 -25.48
CA LEU A 377 -15.26 -19.53 -26.06
C LEU A 377 -14.93 -18.41 -25.07
N MET A 378 -15.91 -17.99 -24.27
CA MET A 378 -15.73 -16.93 -23.27
C MET A 378 -14.91 -17.42 -22.08
N GLU A 379 -15.14 -18.66 -21.62
CA GLU A 379 -14.30 -19.30 -20.60
C GLU A 379 -12.84 -19.43 -21.06
N GLU A 380 -12.61 -19.77 -22.33
CA GLU A 380 -11.25 -19.77 -22.93
C GLU A 380 -10.63 -18.37 -22.96
N LEU A 381 -11.41 -17.33 -23.27
CA LEU A 381 -10.92 -15.94 -23.25
C LEU A 381 -10.49 -15.50 -21.85
N TYR A 382 -11.30 -15.77 -20.83
CA TYR A 382 -10.95 -15.44 -19.44
C TYR A 382 -9.74 -16.24 -18.95
N ALA A 383 -9.63 -17.52 -19.33
CA ALA A 383 -8.44 -18.31 -19.02
C ALA A 383 -7.18 -17.76 -19.69
N ASN A 384 -7.28 -17.29 -20.94
CA ASN A 384 -6.16 -16.65 -21.65
C ASN A 384 -5.75 -15.33 -20.99
N PHE A 385 -6.70 -14.53 -20.51
CA PHE A 385 -6.40 -13.29 -19.77
C PHE A 385 -5.77 -13.58 -18.41
N ALA A 386 -6.32 -14.51 -17.62
CA ALA A 386 -5.73 -14.90 -16.35
C ALA A 386 -4.30 -15.46 -16.51
N ALA A 387 -3.98 -16.08 -17.65
CA ALA A 387 -2.64 -16.58 -17.96
C ALA A 387 -1.66 -15.50 -18.46
N SER A 388 -2.14 -14.30 -18.81
CA SER A 388 -1.32 -13.23 -19.39
C SER A 388 -0.66 -12.32 -18.36
N ASN A 389 -0.86 -12.57 -17.06
CA ASN A 389 -0.30 -11.76 -15.97
C ASN A 389 -0.63 -10.27 -16.13
N ASN A 390 -1.91 -9.97 -16.33
CA ASN A 390 -2.46 -8.63 -16.54
C ASN A 390 -2.01 -7.93 -17.84
N ASP A 391 -1.17 -8.55 -18.66
CA ASP A 391 -0.75 -8.00 -19.95
C ASP A 391 -1.77 -8.32 -21.04
N VAL A 392 -2.52 -7.32 -21.49
CA VAL A 392 -3.52 -7.45 -22.57
C VAL A 392 -2.91 -7.80 -23.93
N PHE A 393 -1.63 -7.50 -24.16
CA PHE A 393 -0.94 -7.81 -25.41
C PHE A 393 -0.56 -9.29 -25.51
N GLU A 394 -0.36 -9.95 -24.37
CA GLU A 394 -0.03 -11.38 -24.29
C GLU A 394 -1.27 -12.29 -24.31
N VAL A 395 -2.48 -11.74 -24.23
CA VAL A 395 -3.72 -12.53 -24.30
C VAL A 395 -3.85 -13.19 -25.67
N GLU A 396 -3.95 -14.51 -25.73
CA GLU A 396 -4.15 -15.21 -27.01
C GLU A 396 -5.57 -15.02 -27.56
N ASN A 397 -5.68 -14.87 -28.88
CA ASN A 397 -6.98 -14.78 -29.56
C ASN A 397 -7.71 -16.13 -29.54
N VAL A 398 -8.97 -16.13 -29.10
CA VAL A 398 -9.80 -17.33 -29.10
C VAL A 398 -10.35 -17.62 -30.50
N ALA A 399 -10.11 -18.83 -31.01
CA ALA A 399 -10.61 -19.25 -32.32
C ALA A 399 -12.15 -19.36 -32.32
N GLY A 400 -12.80 -18.58 -33.18
CA GLY A 400 -14.26 -18.43 -33.21
C GLY A 400 -14.79 -17.19 -32.48
N ALA A 401 -13.94 -16.53 -31.67
CA ALA A 401 -14.29 -15.32 -30.94
C ALA A 401 -13.26 -14.18 -31.15
N THR A 402 -12.49 -14.21 -32.24
CA THR A 402 -11.39 -13.26 -32.49
C THR A 402 -11.80 -11.79 -32.40
N ALA A 403 -12.98 -11.43 -32.92
CA ALA A 403 -13.49 -10.06 -32.81
C ALA A 403 -13.79 -9.69 -31.35
N ALA A 404 -14.44 -10.58 -30.60
CA ALA A 404 -14.72 -10.39 -29.18
C ALA A 404 -13.43 -10.32 -28.36
N THR A 405 -12.43 -11.16 -28.63
CA THR A 405 -11.12 -11.08 -27.96
C THR A 405 -10.40 -9.77 -28.22
N ASN A 406 -10.40 -9.27 -29.45
CA ASN A 406 -9.78 -7.97 -29.76
C ASN A 406 -10.51 -6.81 -29.07
N ASN A 407 -11.84 -6.87 -29.03
CA ASN A 407 -12.65 -5.86 -28.34
C ASN A 407 -12.43 -5.89 -26.82
N PHE A 408 -12.36 -7.08 -26.22
CA PHE A 408 -12.00 -7.27 -24.82
C PHE A 408 -10.64 -6.65 -24.50
N LYS A 409 -9.60 -7.00 -25.26
CA LYS A 409 -8.25 -6.45 -25.09
C LYS A 409 -8.22 -4.93 -25.16
N LEU A 410 -8.98 -4.35 -26.09
CA LEU A 410 -9.06 -2.91 -26.24
C LEU A 410 -9.72 -2.26 -25.02
N LEU A 411 -10.90 -2.74 -24.59
CA LEU A 411 -11.61 -2.16 -23.45
C LEU A 411 -10.83 -2.33 -22.15
N VAL A 412 -10.30 -3.54 -21.88
CA VAL A 412 -9.47 -3.81 -20.70
C VAL A 412 -8.18 -2.98 -20.76
N GLY A 413 -7.50 -2.95 -21.90
CA GLY A 413 -6.27 -2.17 -22.06
C GLY A 413 -6.47 -0.68 -21.84
N GLN A 414 -7.63 -0.13 -22.23
CA GLN A 414 -7.97 1.27 -21.93
C GLN A 414 -8.21 1.48 -20.43
N LEU A 415 -8.98 0.61 -19.76
CA LEU A 415 -9.15 0.69 -18.31
C LEU A 415 -7.82 0.70 -17.56
N LEU A 416 -6.92 -0.24 -17.90
CA LEU A 416 -5.63 -0.39 -17.25
C LEU A 416 -4.62 0.70 -17.63
N ALA A 417 -4.84 1.46 -18.71
CA ALA A 417 -3.97 2.55 -19.10
C ALA A 417 -4.43 3.92 -18.58
N THR A 418 -5.67 4.03 -18.09
CA THR A 418 -6.28 5.30 -17.64
C THR A 418 -6.99 5.12 -16.30
N ALA A 419 -8.27 4.74 -16.31
CA ALA A 419 -9.17 4.77 -15.17
C ALA A 419 -8.62 4.01 -13.95
N ALA A 420 -8.06 2.81 -14.15
CA ALA A 420 -7.47 2.03 -13.07
C ALA A 420 -6.18 2.66 -12.50
N THR A 421 -5.41 3.38 -13.33
CA THR A 421 -4.21 4.08 -12.86
C THR A 421 -4.51 5.40 -12.19
N GLU A 422 -5.69 5.97 -12.40
CA GLU A 422 -6.12 7.28 -11.89
C GLU A 422 -7.16 7.17 -10.76
N GLY A 423 -7.74 5.98 -10.54
CA GLY A 423 -8.77 5.75 -9.52
C GLY A 423 -10.19 6.15 -9.97
N ASP A 424 -10.35 6.49 -11.25
CA ASP A 424 -11.61 6.96 -11.85
C ASP A 424 -12.59 5.80 -12.08
N SER A 425 -13.30 5.41 -11.02
CA SER A 425 -14.22 4.27 -11.00
C SER A 425 -15.72 4.66 -11.07
N GLU A 426 -16.06 5.95 -11.00
CA GLU A 426 -17.45 6.40 -10.90
C GLU A 426 -18.26 6.26 -12.20
N GLU A 427 -17.65 6.55 -13.35
CA GLU A 427 -18.29 6.51 -14.67
C GLU A 427 -17.66 5.46 -15.58
N ALA A 428 -18.46 4.92 -16.50
CA ALA A 428 -17.94 4.00 -17.51
C ALA A 428 -17.04 4.75 -18.51
N LEU A 429 -15.82 4.28 -18.70
CA LEU A 429 -14.90 4.80 -19.71
C LEU A 429 -15.45 4.53 -21.11
N GLU A 430 -15.69 5.59 -21.88
CA GLU A 430 -16.12 5.49 -23.28
C GLU A 430 -14.91 5.30 -24.21
N VAL A 431 -14.89 4.18 -24.91
CA VAL A 431 -13.79 3.79 -25.81
C VAL A 431 -14.24 3.87 -27.26
N ASP A 432 -13.46 4.53 -28.10
CA ASP A 432 -13.76 4.56 -29.53
C ASP A 432 -13.46 3.22 -30.19
N ARG A 433 -14.41 2.77 -31.02
CA ARG A 433 -14.27 1.54 -31.78
C ARG A 433 -13.31 1.78 -32.95
N VAL A 434 -12.22 1.01 -33.04
CA VAL A 434 -11.33 1.05 -34.21
C VAL A 434 -12.00 0.28 -35.35
N GLU A 435 -12.67 0.97 -36.27
CA GLU A 435 -13.19 0.35 -37.49
C GLU A 435 -12.02 -0.10 -38.38
N VAL A 436 -11.81 -1.40 -38.50
CA VAL A 436 -10.92 -1.94 -39.53
C VAL A 436 -11.59 -1.67 -40.88
N GLN A 437 -11.10 -0.65 -41.61
CA GLN A 437 -11.52 -0.45 -43.00
C GLN A 437 -11.23 -1.75 -43.76
N ALA A 438 -12.30 -2.43 -44.18
CA ALA A 438 -12.18 -3.60 -45.04
C ALA A 438 -11.40 -3.18 -46.29
N ALA A 439 -10.22 -3.76 -46.49
CA ALA A 439 -9.44 -3.55 -47.71
C ALA A 439 -10.33 -3.89 -48.92
N SER A 440 -10.65 -2.86 -49.70
CA SER A 440 -11.51 -2.91 -50.90
C SER A 440 -10.91 -3.70 -52.04
#